data_AF-A0A4Y2VP42-F1
#
_entry.id   AF-A0A4Y2VP42-F1
#
_cell.length_a   1.000
_cell.length_b   1.000
_cell.length_c   1.000
_cell.angle_alpha   90.00
_cell.angle_beta   90.00
_cell.angle_gamma   90.00
#
_symmetry.space_group_name_H-M   'P 1'
#
loop_
_entity.id
_entity.type
_entity.pdbx_description
1 polymer ?
#
loop_
_entity_poly.entity_id
_entity_poly.type
_entity_poly.pdbx_seq_one_letter_code
_entity_poly.pdbx_strand_id
1 'polypeptide(L)'
;MHDTGRGRSVRMPQIVEDILQGVEDRLDISTREVSRALNVPHSIVWRVLRDEKLHPYHVQKVQALIPADYAPRVEFVRWFLRQLEAQPDFSAHVIHG
;
A
#
# COMPACT_ATOMS: atom_id res chain seq x y z
N MET A 1 -21.03 -7.19 42.49
CA MET A 1 -19.70 -7.04 41.86
C MET A 1 -19.52 -8.21 40.90
N HIS A 2 -19.46 -7.98 39.59
CA HIS A 2 -18.78 -8.88 38.66
C HIS A 2 -18.22 -8.09 37.47
N ASP A 3 -16.94 -8.35 37.25
CA ASP A 3 -15.96 -7.75 36.36
C ASP A 3 -16.36 -7.83 34.87
N THR A 4 -16.47 -6.69 34.18
CA THR A 4 -16.76 -6.62 32.73
C THR A 4 -15.93 -5.58 31.98
N GLY A 5 -14.82 -5.11 32.58
CA GLY A 5 -13.99 -4.06 31.98
C GLY A 5 -12.72 -4.57 31.30
N ARG A 6 -12.14 -5.67 31.79
CA ARG A 6 -10.75 -6.03 31.49
C ARG A 6 -10.54 -6.63 30.09
N GLY A 7 -11.50 -7.43 29.61
CA GLY A 7 -11.39 -8.14 28.34
C GLY A 7 -11.42 -7.23 27.10
N ARG A 8 -12.07 -6.07 27.16
CA ARG A 8 -12.16 -5.14 26.02
C ARG A 8 -10.84 -4.41 25.78
N SER A 9 -10.14 -4.02 26.84
CA SER A 9 -8.91 -3.24 26.73
C SER A 9 -7.70 -4.05 26.29
N VAL A 10 -7.59 -5.33 26.66
CA VAL A 10 -6.49 -6.21 26.22
C VAL A 10 -6.73 -6.74 24.80
N ARG A 11 -7.99 -6.99 24.44
CA ARG A 11 -8.35 -7.46 23.10
C ARG A 11 -8.15 -6.39 22.03
N MET A 12 -8.13 -5.11 22.41
CA MET A 12 -7.95 -4.03 21.45
C MET A 12 -6.52 -3.94 20.87
N PRO A 13 -5.44 -3.92 21.69
CA PRO A 13 -4.07 -4.02 21.20
C PRO A 13 -3.82 -5.25 20.33
N GLN A 14 -4.32 -6.43 20.74
CA GLN A 14 -4.15 -7.64 19.95
C GLN A 14 -4.83 -7.54 18.58
N ILE A 15 -6.05 -6.99 18.51
CA ILE A 15 -6.73 -6.77 17.23
C ILE A 15 -5.94 -5.81 16.33
N VAL A 16 -5.31 -4.78 16.90
CA VAL A 16 -4.47 -3.83 16.15
C VAL A 16 -3.27 -4.57 15.57
N GLU A 17 -2.54 -5.32 16.38
CA GLU A 17 -1.38 -6.12 15.94
C GLU A 17 -1.77 -7.14 14.86
N ASP A 18 -2.86 -7.88 15.06
CA ASP A 18 -3.33 -8.89 14.10
C ASP A 18 -3.69 -8.24 12.75
N ILE A 19 -4.29 -7.05 12.76
CA ILE A 19 -4.61 -6.28 11.55
C ILE A 19 -3.33 -5.83 10.83
N LEU A 20 -2.34 -5.33 11.57
CA LEU A 20 -1.08 -4.84 10.99
C LEU A 20 -0.26 -6.00 10.41
N GLN A 21 -0.14 -7.10 11.15
CA GLN A 21 0.56 -8.30 10.68
C GLN A 21 -0.09 -8.84 9.40
N GLY A 22 -1.43 -8.92 9.35
CA GLY A 22 -2.15 -9.41 8.19
C GLY A 22 -1.92 -8.58 6.91
N VAL A 23 -1.67 -7.28 7.05
CA VAL A 23 -1.33 -6.40 5.92
C VAL A 23 0.16 -6.47 5.57
N GLU A 24 1.05 -6.58 6.56
CA GLU A 24 2.48 -6.70 6.35
C GLU A 24 2.86 -8.00 5.63
N ASP A 25 2.25 -9.12 6.01
CA ASP A 25 2.49 -10.43 5.38
C ASP A 25 2.05 -10.46 3.91
N ARG A 26 1.02 -9.68 3.57
CA ARG A 26 0.40 -9.66 2.24
C ARG A 26 -0.08 -8.27 1.87
N LEU A 27 0.79 -7.49 1.24
CA LEU A 27 0.47 -6.13 0.79
C LEU A 27 -0.66 -6.06 -0.26
N ASP A 28 -1.03 -7.20 -0.87
CA ASP A 28 -2.09 -7.30 -1.88
C ASP A 28 -3.48 -7.61 -1.29
N ILE A 29 -3.58 -7.87 0.02
CA ILE A 29 -4.84 -8.23 0.67
C ILE A 29 -5.75 -7.01 0.82
N SER A 30 -7.02 -7.17 0.48
CA SER A 30 -8.00 -6.10 0.67
C SER A 30 -8.36 -5.94 2.14
N THR A 31 -8.70 -4.71 2.56
CA THR A 31 -9.21 -4.44 3.91
C THR A 31 -10.46 -5.27 4.26
N ARG A 32 -11.25 -5.66 3.24
CA ARG A 32 -12.40 -6.56 3.39
C ARG A 32 -11.99 -8.00 3.68
N GLU A 33 -10.92 -8.48 3.06
CA GLU A 33 -10.37 -9.82 3.34
C GLU A 33 -9.76 -9.88 4.74
N VAL A 34 -9.01 -8.86 5.16
CA VAL A 34 -8.51 -8.76 6.55
C VAL A 34 -9.66 -8.81 7.56
N SER A 35 -10.73 -8.05 7.31
CA SER A 35 -11.95 -8.06 8.13
C SER A 35 -12.58 -9.45 8.25
N ARG A 36 -12.65 -10.20 7.14
CA ARG A 36 -13.18 -11.58 7.13
C ARG A 36 -12.26 -12.56 7.84
N ALA A 37 -10.95 -12.46 7.62
CA ALA A 37 -9.95 -13.35 8.21
C ALA A 37 -9.90 -13.23 9.74
N LEU A 38 -9.97 -11.99 10.25
CA LEU A 38 -9.87 -11.71 11.68
C LEU A 38 -11.24 -11.64 12.39
N ASN A 39 -12.35 -11.76 11.63
CA ASN A 39 -13.71 -11.59 12.12
C ASN A 39 -13.93 -10.26 12.88
N VAL A 40 -13.39 -9.17 12.31
CA VAL A 40 -13.45 -7.81 12.86
C VAL A 40 -14.24 -6.92 11.90
N PRO A 41 -15.08 -5.98 12.36
CA PRO A 41 -15.76 -5.06 11.47
C PRO A 41 -14.78 -4.28 10.58
N HIS A 42 -15.12 -4.18 9.29
CA HIS A 42 -14.32 -3.49 8.27
C HIS A 42 -13.95 -2.04 8.66
N SER A 43 -14.81 -1.36 9.42
CA SER A 43 -14.57 0.00 9.92
C SER A 43 -13.43 0.08 10.95
N ILE A 44 -13.16 -0.99 11.70
CA ILE A 44 -12.01 -1.06 12.63
C ILE A 44 -10.72 -1.22 11.84
N VAL A 45 -10.71 -2.12 10.84
CA VAL A 45 -9.57 -2.30 9.93
C VAL A 45 -9.18 -0.97 9.28
N TRP A 46 -10.15 -0.24 8.74
CA TRP A 46 -9.90 1.09 8.17
C TRP A 46 -9.39 2.12 9.17
N ARG A 47 -9.85 2.06 10.43
CA ARG A 47 -9.40 2.99 11.48
C ARG A 47 -7.95 2.72 11.85
N VAL A 48 -7.61 1.46 12.12
CA VAL A 48 -6.24 1.03 12.45
C VAL A 48 -5.26 1.44 11.36
N LEU A 49 -5.58 1.13 10.10
CA LEU A 49 -4.69 1.47 8.98
C LEU A 49 -4.52 2.99 8.82
N ARG A 50 -5.59 3.76 9.03
CA ARG A 50 -5.52 5.23 9.00
C ARG A 50 -4.66 5.78 10.13
N ASP A 51 -4.84 5.28 11.35
CA ASP A 51 -4.11 5.74 12.53
C ASP A 51 -2.60 5.46 12.40
N GLU A 52 -2.25 4.31 11.80
CA GLU A 52 -0.87 3.91 11.46
C GLU A 52 -0.34 4.51 10.15
N LYS A 53 -1.11 5.41 9.51
CA LYS A 53 -0.75 6.08 8.24
C LYS A 53 -0.46 5.09 7.10
N LEU A 54 -1.03 3.90 7.16
CA LEU A 54 -1.03 2.92 6.09
C LEU A 54 -2.19 3.23 5.14
N HIS A 55 -1.86 3.35 3.86
CA HIS A 55 -2.82 3.60 2.79
C HIS A 55 -2.88 2.37 1.88
N PRO A 56 -3.75 1.39 2.16
CA PRO A 56 -3.90 0.22 1.31
C PRO A 56 -4.21 0.65 -0.11
N TYR A 57 -3.33 0.27 -1.03
CA TYR A 57 -3.49 0.52 -2.45
C TYR A 57 -3.59 -0.81 -3.17
N HIS A 58 -4.59 -0.96 -4.03
CA HIS A 58 -4.67 -2.14 -4.88
C HIS A 58 -3.82 -1.92 -6.13
N VAL A 59 -2.70 -2.63 -6.23
CA VAL A 59 -1.84 -2.58 -7.42
C VAL A 59 -2.57 -3.21 -8.59
N GLN A 60 -3.18 -2.37 -9.41
CA GLN A 60 -3.77 -2.80 -10.67
C GLN A 60 -2.68 -2.87 -11.73
N LYS A 61 -2.31 -4.10 -12.14
CA LYS A 61 -1.43 -4.30 -13.30
C LYS A 61 -2.21 -3.96 -14.57
N VAL A 62 -2.15 -2.70 -14.97
CA VAL A 62 -2.66 -2.25 -16.28
C VAL A 62 -1.51 -2.30 -17.28
N GLN A 63 -1.73 -3.00 -18.40
CA GLN A 63 -0.75 -3.34 -19.44
C GLN A 63 0.29 -4.39 -18.99
N ALA A 64 0.41 -5.46 -19.77
CA ALA A 64 1.45 -6.46 -19.54
C ALA A 64 2.79 -5.93 -20.04
N LEU A 65 3.84 -6.03 -19.21
CA LEU A 65 5.20 -5.81 -19.67
C LEU A 65 5.65 -7.05 -20.45
N ILE A 66 5.74 -6.94 -21.77
CA ILE A 66 6.16 -8.04 -22.63
C ILE A 66 7.68 -7.98 -22.87
N PRO A 67 8.33 -9.10 -23.22
CA PRO A 67 9.77 -9.13 -23.50
C PRO A 67 10.25 -8.07 -24.51
N ALA A 68 9.40 -7.67 -25.46
CA ALA A 68 9.71 -6.64 -26.44
C ALA A 68 9.83 -5.23 -25.85
N ASP A 69 9.25 -4.97 -24.68
CA ASP A 69 9.24 -3.64 -24.06
C ASP A 69 10.55 -3.30 -23.34
N TYR A 70 11.35 -4.31 -22.95
CA TYR A 70 12.52 -4.09 -22.09
C TYR A 70 13.58 -3.21 -22.76
N ALA A 71 13.96 -3.53 -24.00
CA ALA A 71 15.01 -2.78 -24.69
C ALA A 71 14.59 -1.31 -24.94
N PRO A 72 13.41 -1.03 -25.52
CA PRO A 72 12.93 0.35 -25.68
C PRO A 72 12.83 1.13 -24.37
N ARG A 73 12.41 0.50 -23.26
CA ARG A 73 12.31 1.16 -21.96
C ARG A 73 13.68 1.53 -21.40
N VAL A 74 14.68 0.67 -21.54
CA VAL A 74 16.06 0.97 -21.11
C VAL A 74 16.64 2.11 -21.95
N GLU A 75 16.42 2.11 -23.26
CA GLU A 75 16.85 3.19 -24.15
C GLU A 75 16.21 4.52 -23.78
N PHE A 76 14.89 4.51 -23.53
CA PHE A 76 14.17 5.69 -23.08
C PHE A 76 14.74 6.25 -21.77
N VAL A 77 14.96 5.41 -20.76
CA VAL A 77 15.53 5.86 -19.47
C VAL A 77 16.92 6.45 -19.66
N ARG A 78 17.79 5.81 -20.44
CA ARG A 78 19.14 6.34 -20.74
C ARG A 78 19.09 7.67 -21.49
N TRP A 79 18.14 7.83 -22.41
CA TRP A 79 17.93 9.10 -23.09
C TRP A 79 17.44 10.17 -22.12
N PHE A 80 16.44 9.85 -21.28
CA PHE A 80 15.85 10.77 -20.32
C PHE A 80 16.86 11.27 -19.28
N LEU A 81 17.73 10.37 -18.78
CA LEU A 81 18.81 10.74 -17.86
C LEU A 81 19.78 11.75 -18.49
N ARG A 82 20.15 11.58 -19.76
CA ARG A 82 20.98 12.56 -20.48
C ARG A 82 20.29 13.92 -20.64
N GLN A 83 18.96 13.93 -20.77
CA GLN A 83 18.22 15.19 -20.81
C GLN A 83 18.24 15.90 -19.45
N LEU A 84 18.11 15.15 -18.34
CA LEU A 84 18.22 15.71 -16.99
C LEU A 84 19.61 16.27 -16.69
N GLU A 85 20.68 15.61 -17.17
CA GLU A 85 22.05 16.12 -17.05
C GLU A 85 22.25 17.43 -17.83
N ALA A 86 21.67 17.53 -19.02
CA ALA A 86 21.76 18.74 -19.85
C ALA A 86 20.89 19.89 -19.32
N GLN A 87 19.73 19.56 -18.74
CA GLN A 87 18.73 20.50 -18.25
C GLN A 87 18.07 19.93 -16.99
N PRO A 88 18.47 20.40 -15.78
CA PRO A 88 17.93 19.89 -14.52
C PRO A 88 16.40 19.99 -14.40
N ASP A 89 15.79 21.02 -15.00
CA ASP A 89 14.33 21.25 -15.00
C ASP A 89 13.58 20.49 -16.11
N PHE A 90 14.26 19.62 -16.87
CA PHE A 90 13.66 18.89 -17.98
C PHE A 90 12.46 18.04 -17.56
N SER A 91 12.50 17.41 -16.38
CA SER A 91 11.37 16.62 -15.88
C SER A 91 10.10 17.44 -15.66
N ALA A 92 10.23 18.72 -15.26
CA ALA A 92 9.07 19.58 -15.05
C ALA A 92 8.31 19.81 -16.37
N HIS A 93 9.02 19.91 -17.50
CA HIS A 93 8.43 20.18 -18.82
C HIS A 93 7.81 18.93 -19.48
N VAL A 94 8.24 17.73 -19.07
CA VAL A 94 7.76 16.46 -19.62
C VAL A 94 6.66 15.83 -18.76
N ILE A 95 6.73 16.02 -17.44
CA ILE A 95 5.75 15.52 -16.47
C ILE A 95 4.89 16.70 -16.00
N HIS A 96 4.16 17.31 -16.94
CA HIS A 96 3.04 18.18 -16.58
C HIS A 96 1.76 17.35 -16.63
N GLY A 97 1.20 17.10 -15.45
CA GLY A 97 -0.23 16.88 -15.22
C GLY A 97 -0.83 18.15 -14.63
#